data_AF-A0A3R9KSI1-F1
#
_entry.id   AF-A0A3R9KSI1-F1
#
_cell.length_a   1.000
_cell.length_b   1.000
_cell.length_c   1.000
_cell.angle_alpha   90.00
_cell.angle_beta   90.00
_cell.angle_gamma   90.00
#
_symmetry.space_group_name_H-M   'P 1'
#
loop_
_entity.id
_entity.type
_entity.pdbx_description
1 polymer ?
#
loop_
_entity_poly.entity_id
_entity_poly.type
_entity_poly.pdbx_seq_one_letter_code
_entity_poly.pdbx_strand_id
1 'polypeptide(L)'
;MKTILETIDTRYGTDNSHSFSHGNTLPYTGAPFGMNYFVPQSSHTDGSWFFKPDLPIFQGIRLTHQPSPCIGDFSWLLLTPVTEKIGKPDIYHRQSSYRPDESIFQPHYLKVHSNRYQVSTELTPTTYGACFRLTSRLTLPISLILHSEAQTYFRMLDAYTLIGNLKEETNPAKRPLTMHVCLRFDQPIQASHALGEDLVLDFEQGQLQFALATSFISEEQAVTNLPRADFDAVKEQTKQAWESYLHRFDVEEQVAQRYGQQARHYQNLFDSETGYMRAKDRQGQFRADFSPYSWGRDYAECSAIQNTLSVFHDIEGLKELMGGEADFTDYLTRLYQDQPYFDVTGYGYEIHEMSEMANAHFGQLAISNQPSFHIPYLFRYSSRPEYTSLLIKSLRKEAFQASWQAFPGDEDNGSLSAWYIWSVLGLYPTCPGKPHYDLGIPLFDHLRLYLPQSQKWLDIYAHDNYPHFQFVRKADLDGRSQQRISHEDLLASDRLDFYLSWLPNSDSTHS
;
A
#
# COMPACT_ATOMS: atom_id res chain seq x y z
N MET A 1 -10.07 -20.82 -14.22
CA MET A 1 -10.35 -19.63 -13.37
C MET A 1 -9.03 -18.91 -13.19
N LYS A 2 -9.02 -17.58 -13.21
CA LYS A 2 -7.83 -16.79 -12.86
C LYS A 2 -7.52 -17.02 -11.37
N THR A 3 -6.25 -17.10 -10.99
CA THR A 3 -5.88 -17.13 -9.56
C THR A 3 -6.08 -15.75 -8.92
N ILE A 4 -6.07 -15.66 -7.59
CA ILE A 4 -6.17 -14.37 -6.87
C ILE A 4 -5.09 -13.41 -7.39
N LEU A 5 -3.85 -13.89 -7.54
CA LEU A 5 -2.74 -13.10 -8.05
C LEU A 5 -2.94 -12.58 -9.48
N GLU A 6 -3.67 -13.32 -10.32
CA GLU A 6 -3.98 -12.93 -11.70
C GLU A 6 -5.16 -11.95 -11.81
N THR A 7 -5.90 -11.76 -10.71
CA THR A 7 -6.97 -10.74 -10.59
C THR A 7 -6.50 -9.42 -9.99
N ILE A 8 -5.31 -9.39 -9.38
CA ILE A 8 -4.71 -8.15 -8.87
C ILE A 8 -4.22 -7.32 -10.04
N ASP A 9 -4.72 -6.08 -10.13
CA ASP A 9 -4.22 -5.05 -11.04
C ASP A 9 -3.31 -4.11 -10.27
N THR A 10 -2.03 -4.07 -10.62
CA THR A 10 -1.04 -3.24 -9.91
C THR A 10 -1.25 -1.74 -10.12
N ARG A 11 -2.11 -1.33 -11.06
CA ARG A 11 -2.41 0.10 -11.31
C ARG A 11 -3.28 0.76 -10.25
N TYR A 12 -3.80 0.01 -9.28
CA TYR A 12 -4.64 0.58 -8.24
C TYR A 12 -3.83 1.61 -7.44
N GLY A 13 -4.38 2.83 -7.34
CA GLY A 13 -3.77 3.97 -6.65
C GLY A 13 -2.65 4.69 -7.41
N THR A 14 -2.52 4.49 -8.73
CA THR A 14 -1.42 5.04 -9.54
C THR A 14 -1.71 6.37 -10.25
N ASP A 15 -2.97 6.82 -10.34
CA ASP A 15 -3.32 8.11 -10.96
C ASP A 15 -3.10 9.25 -9.97
N ASN A 16 -1.88 9.79 -9.89
CA ASN A 16 -1.54 10.79 -8.87
C ASN A 16 -0.84 12.01 -9.46
N SER A 17 -0.89 13.12 -8.74
CA SER A 17 -0.12 14.32 -9.01
C SER A 17 0.50 14.84 -7.72
N HIS A 18 1.42 15.81 -7.83
CA HIS A 18 1.97 16.48 -6.65
C HIS A 18 0.89 17.15 -5.77
N SER A 19 -0.19 17.64 -6.39
CA SER A 19 -1.25 18.39 -5.69
C SER A 19 -2.40 17.53 -5.19
N PHE A 20 -2.49 16.27 -5.63
CA PHE A 20 -3.61 15.39 -5.30
C PHE A 20 -3.23 13.92 -5.48
N SER A 21 -3.51 13.12 -4.47
CA SER A 21 -3.16 11.70 -4.38
C SER A 21 -4.44 10.85 -4.38
N HIS A 22 -4.39 9.76 -5.12
CA HIS A 22 -5.32 8.63 -5.07
C HIS A 22 -4.61 7.37 -4.53
N GLY A 23 -3.46 7.54 -3.85
CA GLY A 23 -2.67 6.47 -3.23
C GLY A 23 -1.15 6.53 -3.48
N ASN A 24 -0.70 7.38 -4.40
CA ASN A 24 0.73 7.59 -4.71
C ASN A 24 1.53 6.30 -4.97
N THR A 25 0.87 5.25 -5.50
CA THR A 25 1.50 3.97 -5.80
C THR A 25 2.12 3.97 -7.20
N LEU A 26 2.97 2.97 -7.46
CA LEU A 26 3.39 2.58 -8.81
C LEU A 26 2.90 1.16 -9.09
N PRO A 27 2.72 0.77 -10.37
CA PRO A 27 2.25 -0.56 -10.73
C PRO A 27 3.38 -1.61 -10.66
N TYR A 28 3.96 -1.78 -9.47
CA TYR A 28 5.12 -2.62 -9.23
C TYR A 28 4.88 -4.07 -9.65
N THR A 29 5.67 -4.53 -10.61
CA THR A 29 5.83 -5.95 -10.89
C THR A 29 7.11 -6.43 -10.21
N GLY A 30 7.00 -7.33 -9.22
CA GLY A 30 8.13 -7.86 -8.43
C GLY A 30 7.81 -9.14 -7.68
N ALA A 31 8.85 -9.82 -7.19
CA ALA A 31 8.68 -10.86 -6.17
C ALA A 31 8.31 -10.21 -4.81
N PRO A 32 7.70 -10.95 -3.85
CA PRO A 32 7.52 -10.43 -2.50
C PRO A 32 8.87 -10.00 -1.93
N PHE A 33 8.95 -8.75 -1.46
CA PHE A 33 10.21 -8.16 -0.97
C PHE A 33 11.35 -8.23 -2.00
N GLY A 34 11.02 -8.13 -3.29
CA GLY A 34 12.00 -8.08 -4.37
C GLY A 34 12.97 -6.92 -4.19
N MET A 35 14.24 -7.16 -4.51
CA MET A 35 15.27 -6.12 -4.51
C MET A 35 15.02 -5.10 -5.61
N ASN A 36 14.45 -5.53 -6.75
CA ASN A 36 14.08 -4.64 -7.85
C ASN A 36 12.60 -4.82 -8.19
N TYR A 37 11.92 -3.72 -8.49
CA TYR A 37 10.59 -3.72 -9.08
C TYR A 37 10.61 -3.17 -10.50
N PHE A 38 9.61 -3.52 -11.29
CA PHE A 38 9.52 -3.14 -12.70
C PHE A 38 8.18 -2.46 -12.99
N VAL A 39 8.24 -1.29 -13.63
CA VAL A 39 7.11 -0.39 -13.84
C VAL A 39 7.22 0.26 -15.23
N PRO A 40 6.15 0.34 -16.05
CA PRO A 40 6.17 1.18 -17.25
C PRO A 40 6.39 2.65 -16.87
N GLN A 41 7.25 3.37 -17.58
CA GLN A 41 7.41 4.81 -17.40
C GLN A 41 6.57 5.56 -18.43
N SER A 42 5.70 6.47 -17.99
CA SER A 42 4.87 7.32 -18.86
C SER A 42 5.58 8.63 -19.23
N SER A 43 6.34 9.20 -18.28
CA SER A 43 6.95 10.52 -18.40
C SER A 43 8.30 10.57 -17.66
N HIS A 44 9.25 11.37 -18.16
CA HIS A 44 10.52 11.66 -17.48
C HIS A 44 10.59 13.10 -16.95
N THR A 45 9.54 13.91 -17.20
CA THR A 45 9.52 15.33 -16.80
C THR A 45 8.70 15.60 -15.55
N ASP A 46 7.93 14.61 -15.09
CA ASP A 46 7.02 14.74 -13.94
C ASP A 46 7.66 14.29 -12.61
N GLY A 47 9.00 14.29 -12.55
CA GLY A 47 9.77 13.88 -11.39
C GLY A 47 9.42 12.46 -10.93
N SER A 48 9.11 12.29 -9.66
CA SER A 48 8.76 10.99 -9.08
C SER A 48 7.40 10.44 -9.54
N TRP A 49 6.53 11.26 -10.14
CA TRP A 49 5.23 10.83 -10.70
C TRP A 49 5.37 10.37 -12.16
N PHE A 50 6.36 9.51 -12.40
CA PHE A 50 6.78 9.12 -13.75
C PHE A 50 5.83 8.14 -14.47
N PHE A 51 4.82 7.60 -13.77
CA PHE A 51 3.79 6.74 -14.36
C PHE A 51 2.40 7.40 -14.25
N LYS A 52 1.62 7.29 -15.32
CA LYS A 52 0.24 7.78 -15.42
C LYS A 52 -0.61 6.68 -16.08
N PRO A 53 -1.58 6.09 -15.36
CA PRO A 53 -2.34 4.95 -15.88
C PRO A 53 -3.21 5.31 -17.09
N ASP A 54 -3.74 6.53 -17.11
CA ASP A 54 -4.66 7.01 -18.15
C ASP A 54 -3.95 7.61 -19.37
N LEU A 55 -2.64 7.84 -19.27
CA LEU A 55 -1.86 8.31 -20.40
C LEU A 55 -1.51 7.10 -21.29
N PRO A 56 -2.03 7.00 -22.53
CA PRO A 56 -1.75 5.87 -23.41
C PRO A 56 -0.37 6.00 -24.07
N ILE A 57 0.62 6.47 -23.32
CA ILE A 57 2.01 6.68 -23.72
C ILE A 57 2.92 6.03 -22.68
N PHE A 58 3.97 5.38 -23.16
CA PHE A 58 5.06 4.91 -22.32
C PHE A 58 6.41 5.08 -23.04
N GLN A 59 7.46 5.21 -22.24
CA GLN A 59 8.84 5.48 -22.65
C GLN A 59 9.74 4.25 -22.53
N GLY A 60 9.26 3.20 -21.85
CA GLY A 60 9.97 1.94 -21.61
C GLY A 60 9.49 1.27 -20.33
N ILE A 61 10.14 0.16 -19.95
CA ILE A 61 9.99 -0.46 -18.63
C ILE A 61 11.16 -0.03 -17.77
N ARG A 62 10.86 0.59 -16.63
CA ARG A 62 11.83 1.03 -15.63
C ARG A 62 11.99 -0.02 -14.56
N LEU A 63 13.23 -0.47 -14.35
CA LEU A 63 13.67 -1.06 -13.10
C LEU A 63 13.77 0.08 -12.08
N THR A 64 13.05 -0.03 -10.96
CA THR A 64 12.90 1.03 -9.96
C THR A 64 13.07 0.51 -8.54
N HIS A 65 13.52 1.41 -7.66
CA HIS A 65 13.56 1.23 -6.22
C HIS A 65 12.75 2.31 -5.49
N GLN A 66 12.00 3.14 -6.22
CA GLN A 66 11.19 4.22 -5.65
C GLN A 66 10.15 3.63 -4.71
N PRO A 67 10.14 3.99 -3.41
CA PRO A 67 9.13 3.51 -2.47
C PRO A 67 7.91 4.44 -2.39
N SER A 68 8.11 5.73 -2.66
CA SER A 68 7.07 6.75 -2.71
C SER A 68 7.58 7.96 -3.51
N PRO A 69 6.68 8.80 -4.06
CA PRO A 69 7.12 9.96 -4.81
C PRO A 69 7.84 11.02 -3.95
N CYS A 70 7.57 11.08 -2.64
CA CYS A 70 8.23 11.98 -1.70
C CYS A 70 9.71 11.63 -1.47
N ILE A 71 10.06 10.34 -1.54
CA ILE A 71 11.44 9.87 -1.42
C ILE A 71 12.17 9.94 -2.77
N GLY A 72 11.45 9.66 -3.86
CA GLY A 72 12.02 9.53 -5.19
C GLY A 72 12.70 8.17 -5.42
N ASP A 73 13.32 8.03 -6.58
CA ASP A 73 13.95 6.78 -7.03
C ASP A 73 15.48 6.82 -6.86
N PHE A 74 16.11 5.66 -6.89
CA PHE A 74 17.57 5.51 -6.93
C PHE A 74 17.94 4.26 -7.72
N SER A 75 19.14 4.23 -8.30
CA SER A 75 19.70 3.09 -9.03
C SER A 75 18.74 2.46 -10.02
N TRP A 76 18.03 3.31 -10.75
CA TRP A 76 16.99 2.88 -11.67
C TRP A 76 17.54 2.78 -13.10
N LEU A 77 16.94 1.90 -13.91
CA LEU A 77 17.33 1.67 -15.30
C LEU A 77 16.07 1.57 -16.18
N LEU A 78 15.97 2.40 -17.20
CA LEU A 78 14.90 2.36 -18.20
C LEU A 78 15.33 1.52 -19.41
N LEU A 79 14.50 0.53 -19.76
CA LEU A 79 14.68 -0.35 -20.91
C LEU A 79 13.60 -0.05 -21.97
N THR A 80 14.02 0.39 -23.16
CA THR A 80 13.11 0.80 -24.24
C THR A 80 13.36 -0.04 -25.50
N PRO A 81 12.51 -1.04 -25.81
CA PRO A 81 12.62 -1.80 -27.04
C PRO A 81 12.01 -1.03 -28.23
N VAL A 82 12.72 -1.00 -29.35
CA VAL A 82 12.33 -0.30 -30.59
C VAL A 82 12.62 -1.16 -31.82
N THR A 83 12.00 -0.88 -32.96
CA THR A 83 12.23 -1.56 -34.26
C THR A 83 12.66 -0.60 -35.36
N GLU A 84 12.91 0.66 -35.03
CA GLU A 84 13.34 1.70 -35.96
C GLU A 84 14.57 2.43 -35.41
N LYS A 85 15.32 3.09 -36.30
CA LYS A 85 16.46 3.90 -35.90
C LYS A 85 15.99 5.18 -35.24
N ILE A 86 16.43 5.41 -34.01
CA ILE A 86 16.15 6.63 -33.25
C ILE A 86 17.24 7.65 -33.53
N GLY A 87 16.88 8.74 -34.23
CA GLY A 87 17.84 9.79 -34.63
C GLY A 87 18.06 10.91 -33.60
N LYS A 88 17.21 11.00 -32.57
CA LYS A 88 17.29 12.02 -31.52
C LYS A 88 17.48 11.34 -30.17
N PRO A 89 18.40 11.81 -29.32
CA PRO A 89 18.74 11.09 -28.08
C PRO A 89 17.69 11.20 -26.97
N ASP A 90 16.85 12.23 -27.03
CA ASP A 90 15.83 12.52 -26.02
C ASP A 90 14.77 11.40 -25.90
N ILE A 91 14.53 10.96 -24.66
CA ILE A 91 13.55 9.94 -24.27
C ILE A 91 12.17 10.23 -24.86
N TYR A 92 11.76 11.50 -24.90
CA TYR A 92 10.48 11.94 -25.48
C TYR A 92 10.31 11.47 -26.92
N HIS A 93 11.37 11.54 -27.73
CA HIS A 93 11.31 11.23 -29.16
C HIS A 93 11.23 9.73 -29.45
N ARG A 94 11.49 8.88 -28.45
CA ARG A 94 11.38 7.42 -28.56
C ARG A 94 10.20 6.82 -27.79
N GLN A 95 9.32 7.65 -27.20
CA GLN A 95 8.10 7.15 -26.58
C GLN A 95 7.17 6.49 -27.62
N SER A 96 6.34 5.57 -27.14
CA SER A 96 5.32 4.89 -27.94
C SER A 96 3.98 5.03 -27.28
N SER A 97 2.92 5.09 -28.08
CA SER A 97 1.60 4.79 -27.55
C SER A 97 1.46 3.30 -27.23
N TYR A 98 0.60 3.00 -26.27
CA TYR A 98 0.16 1.65 -25.91
C TYR A 98 -1.33 1.70 -25.54
N ARG A 99 -1.95 0.54 -25.34
CA ARG A 99 -3.33 0.44 -24.86
C ARG A 99 -3.31 -0.06 -23.42
N PRO A 100 -3.52 0.80 -22.41
CA PRO A 100 -3.51 0.40 -21.00
C PRO A 100 -4.49 -0.74 -20.71
N ASP A 101 -5.70 -0.69 -21.28
CA ASP A 101 -6.76 -1.69 -21.03
C ASP A 101 -6.49 -3.07 -21.66
N GLU A 102 -5.64 -3.14 -22.68
CA GLU A 102 -5.20 -4.40 -23.30
C GLU A 102 -3.88 -4.92 -22.70
N SER A 103 -3.27 -4.15 -21.81
CA SER A 103 -2.03 -4.51 -21.13
C SER A 103 -2.33 -5.28 -19.84
N ILE A 104 -1.36 -6.08 -19.38
CA ILE A 104 -1.50 -6.87 -18.16
C ILE A 104 -0.55 -6.29 -17.11
N PHE A 105 -1.12 -5.90 -15.98
CA PHE A 105 -0.41 -5.30 -14.84
C PHE A 105 -0.63 -6.18 -13.62
N GLN A 106 0.12 -7.27 -13.48
CA GLN A 106 0.01 -8.21 -12.35
C GLN A 106 1.29 -8.19 -11.52
N PRO A 107 1.23 -8.50 -10.21
CA PRO A 107 2.41 -8.46 -9.34
C PRO A 107 3.59 -9.31 -9.84
N HIS A 108 3.29 -10.45 -10.47
CA HIS A 108 4.28 -11.41 -10.98
C HIS A 108 4.46 -11.36 -12.50
N TYR A 109 3.71 -10.53 -13.23
CA TYR A 109 3.72 -10.54 -14.70
C TYR A 109 3.23 -9.22 -15.29
N LEU A 110 4.06 -8.62 -16.15
CA LEU A 110 3.74 -7.39 -16.88
C LEU A 110 3.73 -7.69 -18.38
N LYS A 111 2.72 -7.19 -19.09
CA LYS A 111 2.65 -7.25 -20.56
C LYS A 111 2.17 -5.92 -21.13
N VAL A 112 2.97 -5.31 -21.99
CA VAL A 112 2.66 -4.05 -22.68
C VAL A 112 2.94 -4.20 -24.17
N HIS A 113 2.11 -3.59 -25.03
CA HIS A 113 2.33 -3.57 -26.47
C HIS A 113 2.56 -2.15 -26.98
N SER A 114 3.73 -1.91 -27.58
CA SER A 114 4.05 -0.67 -28.29
C SER A 114 3.35 -0.62 -29.64
N ASN A 115 2.44 0.33 -29.82
CA ASN A 115 1.78 0.55 -31.11
C ASN A 115 2.73 1.13 -32.16
N ARG A 116 3.70 1.97 -31.75
CA ARG A 116 4.67 2.58 -32.68
C ARG A 116 5.64 1.54 -33.24
N TYR A 117 6.23 0.74 -32.36
CA TYR A 117 7.27 -0.23 -32.73
C TYR A 117 6.71 -1.62 -33.03
N GLN A 118 5.41 -1.83 -32.78
CA GLN A 118 4.76 -3.13 -32.93
C GLN A 118 5.45 -4.23 -32.11
N VAL A 119 6.05 -3.86 -30.96
CA VAL A 119 6.72 -4.78 -30.03
C VAL A 119 5.81 -5.08 -28.85
N SER A 120 5.51 -6.35 -28.62
CA SER A 120 4.98 -6.84 -27.36
C SER A 120 6.14 -7.14 -26.40
N THR A 121 6.08 -6.55 -25.22
CA THR A 121 7.04 -6.77 -24.13
C THR A 121 6.34 -7.49 -23.00
N GLU A 122 6.91 -8.62 -22.59
CA GLU A 122 6.48 -9.41 -21.44
C GLU A 122 7.62 -9.50 -20.43
N LEU A 123 7.29 -9.39 -19.14
CA LEU A 123 8.23 -9.44 -18.04
C LEU A 123 7.68 -10.30 -16.90
N THR A 124 8.57 -11.11 -16.31
CA THR A 124 8.33 -11.75 -15.01
C THR A 124 9.53 -11.52 -14.08
N PRO A 125 9.32 -11.10 -12.83
CA PRO A 125 10.41 -10.75 -11.92
C PRO A 125 10.90 -11.97 -11.13
N THR A 126 12.09 -11.82 -10.55
CA THR A 126 12.64 -12.63 -9.45
C THR A 126 13.04 -11.69 -8.30
N THR A 127 13.56 -12.21 -7.19
CA THR A 127 14.07 -11.35 -6.11
C THR A 127 15.14 -10.36 -6.57
N TYR A 128 16.05 -10.77 -7.45
CA TYR A 128 17.23 -9.96 -7.82
C TYR A 128 17.25 -9.51 -9.29
N GLY A 129 16.16 -9.70 -10.03
CA GLY A 129 16.16 -9.51 -11.47
C GLY A 129 14.83 -9.81 -12.15
N ALA A 130 14.84 -10.10 -13.44
CA ALA A 130 13.65 -10.48 -14.22
C ALA A 130 14.03 -11.26 -15.49
N CYS A 131 13.06 -11.99 -16.04
CA CYS A 131 13.09 -12.50 -17.41
C CYS A 131 12.19 -11.63 -18.29
N PHE A 132 12.68 -11.28 -19.47
CA PHE A 132 11.96 -10.53 -20.49
C PHE A 132 11.76 -11.38 -21.74
N ARG A 133 10.61 -11.19 -22.39
CA ARG A 133 10.29 -11.75 -23.71
C ARG A 133 9.74 -10.62 -24.58
N LEU A 134 10.47 -10.29 -25.63
CA LEU A 134 10.13 -9.25 -26.61
C LEU A 134 9.74 -9.89 -27.94
N THR A 135 8.67 -9.39 -28.56
CA THR A 135 8.16 -9.93 -29.82
C THR A 135 7.65 -8.82 -30.73
N SER A 136 8.38 -8.59 -31.82
CA SER A 136 8.00 -7.73 -32.95
C SER A 136 6.94 -8.42 -33.80
N ARG A 137 5.72 -7.85 -33.84
CA ARG A 137 4.62 -8.38 -34.66
C ARG A 137 4.86 -8.23 -36.16
N LEU A 138 5.73 -7.30 -36.54
CA LEU A 138 6.14 -7.09 -37.92
C LEU A 138 7.39 -7.90 -38.31
N THR A 139 7.91 -8.74 -37.41
CA THR A 139 9.16 -9.51 -37.59
C THR A 139 10.39 -8.65 -37.88
N LEU A 140 10.30 -7.34 -37.62
CA LEU A 140 11.42 -6.41 -37.72
C LEU A 140 12.43 -6.68 -36.60
N PRO A 141 13.75 -6.54 -36.86
CA PRO A 141 14.78 -6.63 -35.84
C PRO A 141 14.52 -5.67 -34.67
N ILE A 142 14.82 -6.11 -33.45
CA ILE A 142 14.68 -5.30 -32.24
C ILE A 142 16.01 -4.64 -31.89
N SER A 143 15.95 -3.37 -31.50
CA SER A 143 17.01 -2.70 -30.73
C SER A 143 16.51 -2.42 -29.31
N LEU A 144 17.39 -2.54 -28.32
CA LEU A 144 17.10 -2.24 -26.92
C LEU A 144 17.90 -1.03 -26.47
N ILE A 145 17.23 0.01 -26.01
CA ILE A 145 17.87 1.23 -25.51
C ILE A 145 17.85 1.23 -23.97
N LEU A 146 19.00 1.50 -23.36
CA LEU A 146 19.19 1.55 -21.91
C LEU A 146 19.49 2.99 -21.48
N HIS A 147 18.76 3.48 -20.49
CA HIS A 147 18.89 4.83 -19.95
C HIS A 147 18.86 4.83 -18.41
N SER A 148 19.67 5.69 -17.80
CA SER A 148 19.65 5.98 -16.36
C SER A 148 20.14 7.41 -16.13
N GLU A 149 19.64 8.08 -15.10
CA GLU A 149 20.23 9.34 -14.61
C GLU A 149 21.55 9.11 -13.85
N ALA A 150 21.78 7.89 -13.33
CA ALA A 150 23.04 7.55 -12.70
C ALA A 150 24.18 7.53 -13.74
N GLN A 151 25.41 7.76 -13.31
CA GLN A 151 26.56 7.60 -14.20
C GLN A 151 26.68 6.13 -14.58
N THR A 152 26.54 5.83 -15.88
CA THR A 152 26.57 4.46 -16.38
C THR A 152 27.91 4.07 -17.01
N TYR A 153 28.28 2.80 -16.86
CA TYR A 153 29.36 2.18 -17.63
C TYR A 153 28.95 0.76 -18.01
N PHE A 154 28.88 0.47 -19.31
CA PHE A 154 28.52 -0.84 -19.83
C PHE A 154 29.66 -1.44 -20.66
N ARG A 155 29.83 -2.76 -20.57
CA ARG A 155 30.78 -3.53 -21.37
C ARG A 155 30.22 -4.90 -21.74
N MET A 156 30.60 -5.37 -22.92
CA MET A 156 30.33 -6.73 -23.35
C MET A 156 31.24 -7.69 -22.59
N LEU A 157 30.65 -8.68 -21.91
CA LEU A 157 31.41 -9.79 -21.34
C LEU A 157 31.69 -10.85 -22.43
N ASP A 158 30.70 -11.11 -23.27
CA ASP A 158 30.75 -11.93 -24.46
C ASP A 158 29.65 -11.48 -25.43
N ALA A 159 29.47 -12.16 -26.57
CA ALA A 159 28.48 -11.77 -27.58
C ALA A 159 27.02 -11.79 -27.10
N TYR A 160 26.71 -12.46 -25.98
CA TYR A 160 25.36 -12.65 -25.43
C TYR A 160 25.15 -11.94 -24.10
N THR A 161 26.19 -11.36 -23.50
CA THR A 161 26.16 -10.90 -22.12
C THR A 161 26.72 -9.48 -22.00
N LEU A 162 25.88 -8.57 -21.49
CA LEU A 162 26.26 -7.20 -21.15
C LEU A 162 26.37 -7.07 -19.62
N ILE A 163 27.46 -6.47 -19.14
CA ILE A 163 27.62 -6.04 -17.74
C ILE A 163 27.62 -4.52 -17.69
N GLY A 164 26.97 -3.96 -16.68
CA GLY A 164 26.84 -2.54 -16.44
C GLY A 164 27.06 -2.14 -14.97
N ASN A 165 27.42 -0.89 -14.76
CA ASN A 165 27.47 -0.24 -13.45
C ASN A 165 26.68 1.06 -13.51
N LEU A 166 25.79 1.27 -12.55
CA LEU A 166 25.08 2.53 -12.30
C LEU A 166 25.65 3.12 -11.01
N LYS A 167 26.25 4.31 -11.11
CA LYS A 167 26.91 4.99 -9.98
C LYS A 167 26.22 6.31 -9.67
N GLU A 168 25.87 6.50 -8.41
CA GLU A 168 25.24 7.70 -7.89
C GLU A 168 25.55 7.88 -6.39
N GLU A 169 24.85 8.80 -5.72
CA GLU A 169 24.96 9.01 -4.28
C GLU A 169 23.60 8.88 -3.59
N THR A 170 23.57 8.27 -2.41
CA THR A 170 22.35 8.18 -1.60
C THR A 170 21.86 9.56 -1.17
N ASN A 171 20.55 9.79 -1.13
CA ASN A 171 19.95 10.97 -0.51
C ASN A 171 19.33 10.60 0.86
N PRO A 172 19.54 11.35 1.95
CA PRO A 172 20.35 12.57 2.11
C PRO A 172 21.81 12.35 2.49
N ALA A 173 22.23 11.11 2.76
CA ALA A 173 23.54 10.83 3.36
C ALA A 173 24.76 11.06 2.43
N LYS A 174 24.54 11.28 1.13
CA LYS A 174 25.55 11.49 0.08
C LYS A 174 26.69 10.46 0.09
N ARG A 175 26.34 9.18 0.32
CA ARG A 175 27.29 8.06 0.24
C ARG A 175 27.32 7.51 -1.18
N PRO A 176 28.49 7.10 -1.69
CA PRO A 176 28.58 6.41 -2.98
C PRO A 176 27.66 5.19 -2.99
N LEU A 177 26.84 5.09 -4.01
CA LEU A 177 25.97 3.95 -4.29
C LEU A 177 26.34 3.42 -5.68
N THR A 178 26.55 2.12 -5.78
CA THR A 178 26.81 1.47 -7.07
C THR A 178 25.94 0.23 -7.18
N MET A 179 25.18 0.17 -8.27
CA MET A 179 24.45 -1.02 -8.66
C MET A 179 25.11 -1.62 -9.90
N HIS A 180 25.46 -2.90 -9.81
CA HIS A 180 25.93 -3.71 -10.92
C HIS A 180 24.73 -4.36 -11.61
N VAL A 181 24.72 -4.36 -12.93
CA VAL A 181 23.64 -4.92 -13.76
C VAL A 181 24.23 -5.93 -14.73
N CYS A 182 23.56 -7.07 -14.92
CA CYS A 182 23.90 -8.06 -15.92
C CYS A 182 22.68 -8.37 -16.78
N LEU A 183 22.83 -8.33 -18.10
CA LEU A 183 21.82 -8.76 -19.07
C LEU A 183 22.39 -9.89 -19.91
N ARG A 184 21.69 -11.02 -19.97
CA ARG A 184 22.04 -12.18 -20.79
C ARG A 184 20.94 -12.48 -21.78
N PHE A 185 21.27 -12.42 -23.07
CA PHE A 185 20.34 -12.56 -24.18
C PHE A 185 20.37 -13.98 -24.77
N ASP A 186 19.27 -14.38 -25.40
CA ASP A 186 19.14 -15.67 -26.12
C ASP A 186 19.71 -15.63 -27.54
N GLN A 187 20.10 -14.45 -28.02
CA GLN A 187 20.77 -14.23 -29.30
C GLN A 187 21.92 -13.23 -29.16
N PRO A 188 22.92 -13.25 -30.05
CA PRO A 188 24.07 -12.37 -29.95
C PRO A 188 23.70 -10.91 -30.24
N ILE A 189 24.31 -10.00 -29.48
CA ILE A 189 24.27 -8.56 -29.72
C ILE A 189 25.10 -8.27 -30.97
N GLN A 190 24.46 -7.75 -32.01
CA GLN A 190 25.08 -7.48 -33.31
C GLN A 190 25.93 -6.21 -33.27
N ALA A 191 25.41 -5.18 -32.62
CA ALA A 191 26.12 -3.92 -32.43
C ALA A 191 25.72 -3.29 -31.09
N SER A 192 26.66 -2.55 -30.50
CA SER A 192 26.39 -1.64 -29.40
C SER A 192 26.93 -0.26 -29.74
N HIS A 193 26.12 0.76 -29.52
CA HIS A 193 26.49 2.13 -29.84
C HIS A 193 25.79 3.13 -28.92
N ALA A 194 26.35 4.33 -28.81
CA ALA A 194 25.79 5.40 -27.99
C ALA A 194 24.69 6.16 -28.74
N LEU A 195 23.67 6.58 -28.01
CA LEU A 195 22.64 7.51 -28.44
C LEU A 195 22.56 8.64 -27.41
N GLY A 196 23.39 9.68 -27.58
CA GLY A 196 23.63 10.64 -26.51
C GLY A 196 24.37 9.96 -25.35
N GLU A 197 23.77 9.99 -24.15
CA GLU A 197 24.30 9.31 -22.96
C GLU A 197 23.77 7.86 -22.81
N ASP A 198 22.85 7.45 -23.68
CA ASP A 198 22.18 6.15 -23.62
C ASP A 198 22.93 5.10 -24.43
N LEU A 199 22.74 3.83 -24.06
CA LEU A 199 23.29 2.68 -24.80
C LEU A 199 22.20 2.03 -25.66
N VAL A 200 22.50 1.80 -26.94
CA VAL A 200 21.66 1.04 -27.86
C VAL A 200 22.33 -0.30 -28.15
N LEU A 201 21.56 -1.39 -28.04
CA LEU A 201 21.94 -2.75 -28.41
C LEU A 201 21.09 -3.20 -29.60
N ASP A 202 21.72 -3.55 -30.71
CA ASP A 202 21.03 -4.03 -31.91
C ASP A 202 21.06 -5.56 -31.96
N PHE A 203 19.91 -6.15 -32.31
CA PHE A 203 19.75 -7.59 -32.50
C PHE A 203 19.30 -7.89 -33.93
N GLU A 204 19.51 -9.12 -34.39
CA GLU A 204 19.16 -9.52 -35.76
C GLU A 204 17.68 -9.88 -35.90
N GLN A 205 17.07 -10.45 -34.86
CA GLN A 205 15.72 -10.99 -34.91
C GLN A 205 14.68 -10.11 -34.23
N GLY A 206 13.44 -10.25 -34.68
CA GLY A 206 12.26 -9.64 -34.06
C GLY A 206 11.71 -10.39 -32.85
N GLN A 207 12.37 -11.47 -32.40
CA GLN A 207 12.05 -12.17 -31.16
C GLN A 207 13.31 -12.16 -30.30
N LEU A 208 13.20 -11.73 -29.05
CA LEU A 208 14.33 -11.61 -28.13
C LEU A 208 13.90 -11.99 -26.72
N GLN A 209 14.59 -12.94 -26.10
CA GLN A 209 14.45 -13.21 -24.67
C GLN A 209 15.75 -12.87 -23.96
N PHE A 210 15.63 -12.33 -22.75
CA PHE A 210 16.80 -12.08 -21.93
C PHE A 210 16.49 -12.15 -20.44
N ALA A 211 17.51 -12.55 -19.69
CA ALA A 211 17.52 -12.48 -18.25
C ALA A 211 18.28 -11.22 -17.82
N LEU A 212 17.72 -10.50 -16.86
CA LEU A 212 18.34 -9.34 -16.22
C LEU A 212 18.50 -9.66 -14.74
N ALA A 213 19.65 -9.30 -14.15
CA ALA A 213 19.83 -9.31 -12.71
C ALA A 213 20.73 -8.16 -12.26
N THR A 214 20.57 -7.76 -11.00
CA THR A 214 21.35 -6.69 -10.40
C THR A 214 22.05 -7.16 -9.11
N SER A 215 23.02 -6.37 -8.66
CA SER A 215 23.68 -6.54 -7.38
C SER A 215 24.23 -5.22 -6.87
N PHE A 216 24.09 -4.96 -5.59
CA PHE A 216 24.81 -3.88 -4.90
C PHE A 216 26.15 -4.34 -4.30
N ILE A 217 26.63 -5.55 -4.67
CA ILE A 217 27.86 -6.16 -4.15
C ILE A 217 28.98 -6.12 -5.19
N SER A 218 28.78 -6.77 -6.35
CA SER A 218 29.79 -6.82 -7.41
C SER A 218 29.19 -7.23 -8.77
N GLU A 219 29.97 -7.09 -9.85
CA GLU A 219 29.59 -7.57 -11.18
C GLU A 219 29.42 -9.10 -11.20
N GLU A 220 30.29 -9.85 -10.52
CA GLU A 220 30.21 -11.31 -10.41
C GLU A 220 28.94 -11.75 -9.66
N GLN A 221 28.53 -10.99 -8.64
CA GLN A 221 27.28 -11.26 -7.94
C GLN A 221 26.07 -10.96 -8.84
N ALA A 222 26.10 -9.90 -9.66
CA ALA A 222 25.04 -9.64 -10.63
C ALA A 222 24.91 -10.79 -11.66
N VAL A 223 26.02 -11.36 -12.12
CA VAL A 223 26.03 -12.57 -12.98
C VAL A 223 25.45 -13.77 -12.22
N THR A 224 25.81 -13.96 -10.96
CA THR A 224 25.31 -15.06 -10.12
C THR A 224 23.81 -14.97 -9.89
N ASN A 225 23.28 -13.74 -9.78
CA ASN A 225 21.88 -13.43 -9.54
C ASN A 225 20.98 -13.64 -10.77
N LEU A 226 21.54 -13.90 -11.96
CA LEU A 226 20.75 -14.13 -13.17
C LEU A 226 19.74 -15.28 -12.97
N PRO A 227 18.47 -15.06 -13.34
CA PRO A 227 17.50 -16.14 -13.45
C PRO A 227 18.05 -17.29 -14.31
N ARG A 228 18.03 -18.51 -13.77
CA ARG A 228 18.51 -19.72 -14.47
C ARG A 228 17.39 -20.52 -15.14
N ALA A 229 16.16 -20.33 -14.65
CA ALA A 229 14.96 -20.93 -15.22
C ALA A 229 14.48 -20.11 -16.42
N ASP A 230 13.74 -20.74 -17.32
CA ASP A 230 13.09 -20.03 -18.42
C ASP A 230 11.96 -19.11 -17.92
N PHE A 231 11.44 -18.30 -18.83
CA PHE A 231 10.41 -17.29 -18.53
C PHE A 231 9.19 -17.89 -17.83
N ASP A 232 8.67 -19.02 -18.32
CA ASP A 232 7.40 -19.57 -17.83
C ASP A 232 7.60 -20.24 -16.46
N ALA A 233 8.74 -20.87 -16.23
CA ALA A 233 9.12 -21.40 -14.92
C ALA A 233 9.36 -20.29 -13.88
N VAL A 234 10.02 -19.18 -14.26
CA VAL A 234 10.20 -18.02 -13.35
C VAL A 234 8.86 -17.40 -12.99
N LYS A 235 7.94 -17.27 -13.96
CA LYS A 235 6.59 -16.75 -13.73
C LYS A 235 5.84 -17.56 -12.68
N GLU A 236 5.89 -18.89 -12.80
CA GLU A 236 5.22 -19.79 -11.86
C GLU A 236 5.88 -19.77 -10.47
N GLN A 237 7.21 -19.74 -10.38
CA GLN A 237 7.93 -19.63 -9.10
C GLN A 237 7.60 -18.34 -8.35
N THR A 238 7.56 -17.20 -9.04
CA THR A 238 7.24 -15.92 -8.43
C THR A 238 5.79 -15.86 -7.97
N LYS A 239 4.87 -16.49 -8.72
CA LYS A 239 3.48 -16.67 -8.30
C LYS A 239 3.38 -17.47 -6.99
N GLN A 240 4.07 -18.60 -6.89
CA GLN A 240 4.09 -19.43 -5.68
C GLN A 240 4.72 -18.70 -4.47
N ALA A 241 5.75 -17.88 -4.70
CA ALA A 241 6.37 -17.09 -3.64
C ALA A 241 5.38 -16.11 -2.99
N TRP A 242 4.59 -15.39 -3.82
CA TRP A 242 3.51 -14.52 -3.35
C TRP A 242 2.48 -15.28 -2.51
N GLU A 243 2.13 -16.50 -2.88
CA GLU A 243 1.17 -17.32 -2.14
C GLU A 243 1.71 -17.78 -0.77
N SER A 244 3.04 -17.96 -0.63
CA SER A 244 3.65 -18.51 0.59
C SER A 244 3.76 -17.54 1.77
N TYR A 245 3.95 -16.25 1.51
CA TYR A 245 4.14 -15.22 2.55
C TYR A 245 2.86 -14.87 3.31
N LEU A 246 1.71 -15.28 2.78
CA LEU A 246 0.44 -14.97 3.38
C LEU A 246 0.17 -15.73 4.70
N HIS A 247 1.06 -16.64 5.16
CA HIS A 247 0.71 -17.69 6.15
C HIS A 247 1.63 -17.93 7.40
N ARG A 248 2.48 -17.02 7.94
CA ARG A 248 3.49 -17.44 8.99
C ARG A 248 3.94 -16.41 10.05
N PHE A 249 3.79 -16.63 11.39
CA PHE A 249 4.57 -15.97 12.49
C PHE A 249 4.57 -16.75 13.86
N ASP A 250 5.67 -16.69 14.66
CA ASP A 250 5.82 -17.09 16.12
C ASP A 250 7.04 -16.40 16.83
N VAL A 251 7.05 -16.15 18.17
CA VAL A 251 8.00 -15.25 18.94
C VAL A 251 8.41 -15.75 20.36
N GLU A 252 9.66 -15.47 20.85
CA GLU A 252 10.29 -15.92 22.13
C GLU A 252 10.12 -15.04 23.41
N GLU A 253 10.26 -15.63 24.63
CA GLU A 253 9.73 -15.13 25.94
C GLU A 253 10.52 -14.08 26.78
N GLN A 254 11.87 -13.99 26.80
CA GLN A 254 12.57 -13.03 27.70
C GLN A 254 12.48 -11.58 27.23
N VAL A 255 12.42 -11.39 25.92
CA VAL A 255 12.15 -10.11 25.27
C VAL A 255 10.76 -9.61 25.68
N ALA A 256 9.78 -10.52 25.79
CA ALA A 256 8.39 -10.17 26.08
C ALA A 256 8.21 -9.40 27.40
N GLN A 257 8.93 -9.73 28.47
CA GLN A 257 8.78 -9.04 29.76
C GLN A 257 9.24 -7.57 29.71
N ARG A 258 10.40 -7.30 29.11
CA ARG A 258 10.93 -5.93 28.97
C ARG A 258 10.01 -5.08 28.10
N TYR A 259 9.57 -5.62 26.96
CA TYR A 259 8.64 -4.91 26.08
C TYR A 259 7.25 -4.74 26.72
N GLY A 260 6.81 -5.68 27.56
CA GLY A 260 5.57 -5.54 28.33
C GLY A 260 5.56 -4.34 29.28
N GLN A 261 6.69 -4.01 29.91
CA GLN A 261 6.82 -2.79 30.73
C GLN A 261 6.82 -1.53 29.84
N GLN A 262 7.57 -1.56 28.75
CA GLN A 262 7.67 -0.42 27.82
C GLN A 262 6.34 -0.13 27.10
N ALA A 263 5.51 -1.16 26.86
CA ALA A 263 4.20 -1.01 26.27
C ALA A 263 3.26 -0.12 27.10
N ARG A 264 3.54 0.09 28.40
CA ARG A 264 2.76 1.00 29.27
C ARG A 264 3.23 2.46 29.25
N HIS A 265 4.27 2.80 28.47
CA HIS A 265 4.82 4.15 28.46
C HIS A 265 3.85 5.24 27.96
N TYR A 266 2.75 4.88 27.28
CA TYR A 266 1.69 5.83 26.93
C TYR A 266 1.16 6.57 28.17
N GLN A 267 1.13 5.91 29.34
CA GLN A 267 0.69 6.49 30.61
C GLN A 267 1.53 7.69 31.04
N ASN A 268 2.79 7.77 30.61
CA ASN A 268 3.70 8.85 30.99
C ASN A 268 3.33 10.20 30.37
N LEU A 269 2.60 10.20 29.26
CA LEU A 269 2.23 11.40 28.51
C LEU A 269 0.77 11.81 28.72
N PHE A 270 -0.02 11.00 29.42
CA PHE A 270 -1.39 11.35 29.74
C PHE A 270 -1.42 12.43 30.83
N ASP A 271 -2.06 13.55 30.52
CA ASP A 271 -2.30 14.62 31.47
C ASP A 271 -3.73 14.53 32.00
N SER A 272 -3.87 14.14 33.26
CA SER A 272 -5.17 14.00 33.92
C SER A 272 -5.92 15.32 34.12
N GLU A 273 -5.24 16.47 34.07
CA GLU A 273 -5.90 17.77 34.20
C GLU A 273 -6.68 18.13 32.93
N THR A 274 -6.12 17.83 31.75
CA THR A 274 -6.76 18.13 30.47
C THR A 274 -7.50 16.95 29.87
N GLY A 275 -7.15 15.71 30.24
CA GLY A 275 -7.68 14.47 29.68
C GLY A 275 -7.07 14.08 28.33
N TYR A 276 -5.91 14.65 27.97
CA TYR A 276 -5.23 14.39 26.69
C TYR A 276 -3.79 13.91 26.88
N MET A 277 -3.28 13.19 25.88
CA MET A 277 -1.83 12.97 25.74
C MET A 277 -1.16 14.30 25.39
N ARG A 278 -0.17 14.70 26.20
CA ARG A 278 0.58 15.96 26.05
C ARG A 278 2.08 15.71 26.07
N ALA A 279 2.81 16.44 25.24
CA ALA A 279 4.27 16.41 25.24
C ALA A 279 4.85 16.97 26.55
N LYS A 280 5.91 16.31 27.03
CA LYS A 280 6.73 16.76 28.15
C LYS A 280 8.11 17.21 27.67
N ASP A 281 8.68 18.20 28.33
CA ASP A 281 10.09 18.55 28.16
C ASP A 281 11.03 17.52 28.81
N ARG A 282 12.34 17.75 28.72
CA ARG A 282 13.36 16.86 29.32
C ARG A 282 13.33 16.85 30.85
N GLN A 283 12.67 17.82 31.47
CA GLN A 283 12.47 17.93 32.92
C GLN A 283 11.15 17.25 33.34
N GLY A 284 10.41 16.66 32.41
CA GLY A 284 9.14 15.97 32.67
C GLY A 284 7.95 16.91 32.84
N GLN A 285 8.09 18.20 32.51
CA GLN A 285 7.01 19.18 32.61
C GLN A 285 6.20 19.20 31.32
N PHE A 286 4.87 19.21 31.45
CA PHE A 286 4.00 19.37 30.30
C PHE A 286 4.19 20.75 29.67
N ARG A 287 4.16 20.80 28.33
CA ARG A 287 4.26 22.07 27.60
C ARG A 287 3.10 23.00 27.95
N ALA A 288 3.39 24.25 28.31
CA ALA A 288 2.39 25.30 28.56
C ALA A 288 1.61 25.68 27.28
N ASP A 289 0.51 26.42 27.44
CA ASP A 289 -0.34 26.90 26.33
C ASP A 289 -0.92 25.75 25.47
N PHE A 290 -1.58 24.80 26.14
CA PHE A 290 -2.18 23.64 25.48
C PHE A 290 -3.50 23.99 24.80
N SER A 291 -3.63 23.59 23.53
CA SER A 291 -4.89 23.51 22.81
C SER A 291 -5.06 22.07 22.29
N PRO A 292 -6.20 21.40 22.55
CA PRO A 292 -6.44 20.07 22.04
C PRO A 292 -6.61 20.05 20.51
N TYR A 293 -6.90 21.20 19.89
CA TYR A 293 -7.08 21.36 18.45
C TYR A 293 -5.79 21.70 17.69
N SER A 294 -4.65 21.84 18.38
CA SER A 294 -3.39 22.18 17.70
C SER A 294 -2.81 20.96 17.00
N TRP A 295 -2.58 21.08 15.69
CA TRP A 295 -1.99 20.05 14.86
C TRP A 295 -0.49 20.27 14.67
N GLY A 296 0.26 19.18 14.55
CA GLY A 296 1.70 19.22 14.32
C GLY A 296 2.52 19.41 15.59
N ARG A 297 3.83 19.61 15.41
CA ARG A 297 4.85 19.76 16.48
C ARG A 297 5.00 18.54 17.39
N ASP A 298 3.99 18.27 18.20
CA ASP A 298 3.97 17.21 19.20
C ASP A 298 3.16 15.98 18.69
N TYR A 299 2.25 16.18 17.73
CA TYR A 299 1.39 15.16 17.14
C TYR A 299 1.56 15.16 15.61
N ALA A 300 1.81 14.00 15.01
CA ALA A 300 1.98 13.90 13.57
C ALA A 300 0.62 13.85 12.87
N GLU A 301 0.35 14.83 12.00
CA GLU A 301 -0.81 14.87 11.09
C GLU A 301 -2.17 14.64 11.78
N CYS A 302 -2.26 15.07 13.04
CA CYS A 302 -3.47 15.12 13.83
C CYS A 302 -3.28 16.06 15.02
N SER A 303 -4.31 16.17 15.86
CA SER A 303 -4.25 16.89 17.13
C SER A 303 -4.18 15.93 18.32
N ALA A 304 -4.15 16.49 19.52
CA ALA A 304 -4.23 15.70 20.74
C ALA A 304 -5.53 14.88 20.83
N ILE A 305 -6.62 15.33 20.19
CA ILE A 305 -7.94 14.66 20.22
C ILE A 305 -7.86 13.26 19.61
N GLN A 306 -7.28 13.13 18.42
CA GLN A 306 -7.12 11.83 17.77
C GLN A 306 -5.97 11.04 18.41
N ASN A 307 -4.83 11.69 18.64
CA ASN A 307 -3.61 11.01 19.10
C ASN A 307 -3.75 10.41 20.52
N THR A 308 -4.60 10.97 21.37
CA THR A 308 -4.86 10.42 22.71
C THR A 308 -5.45 9.01 22.65
N LEU A 309 -6.17 8.68 21.57
CA LEU A 309 -6.83 7.39 21.38
C LEU A 309 -5.91 6.33 20.74
N SER A 310 -4.66 6.66 20.41
CA SER A 310 -3.68 5.77 19.76
C SER A 310 -3.04 4.75 20.72
N VAL A 311 -3.86 4.06 21.53
CA VAL A 311 -3.43 3.02 22.49
C VAL A 311 -4.14 1.69 22.19
N PHE A 312 -3.92 1.18 20.98
CA PHE A 312 -4.60 -0.02 20.45
C PHE A 312 -4.41 -1.27 21.32
N HIS A 313 -3.20 -1.44 21.86
CA HIS A 313 -2.81 -2.63 22.61
C HIS A 313 -3.32 -2.65 24.05
N ASP A 314 -3.80 -1.53 24.58
CA ASP A 314 -4.23 -1.42 25.98
C ASP A 314 -5.38 -0.42 26.16
N ILE A 315 -6.47 -0.64 25.40
CA ILE A 315 -7.67 0.21 25.43
C ILE A 315 -8.28 0.27 26.84
N GLU A 316 -8.26 -0.82 27.59
CA GLU A 316 -8.73 -0.85 28.98
C GLU A 316 -7.87 0.05 29.88
N GLY A 317 -6.53 -0.01 29.76
CA GLY A 317 -5.65 0.88 30.50
C GLY A 317 -5.82 2.35 30.10
N LEU A 318 -6.08 2.65 28.83
CA LEU A 318 -6.45 4.01 28.40
C LEU A 318 -7.77 4.47 29.03
N LYS A 319 -8.79 3.61 29.05
CA LYS A 319 -10.09 3.89 29.68
C LYS A 319 -9.94 4.17 31.17
N GLU A 320 -9.09 3.41 31.87
CA GLU A 320 -8.75 3.66 33.27
C GLU A 320 -8.08 5.03 33.46
N LEU A 321 -7.11 5.40 32.61
CA LEU A 321 -6.47 6.73 32.67
C LEU A 321 -7.48 7.87 32.48
N MET A 322 -8.46 7.68 31.59
CA MET A 322 -9.48 8.69 31.28
C MET A 322 -10.51 8.91 32.39
N GLY A 323 -10.52 8.10 33.45
CA GLY A 323 -11.51 8.18 34.53
C GLY A 323 -12.55 7.06 34.52
N GLY A 324 -12.41 6.09 33.61
CA GLY A 324 -13.28 4.93 33.49
C GLY A 324 -14.23 4.99 32.29
N GLU A 325 -15.19 4.08 32.24
CA GLU A 325 -16.04 3.86 31.06
C GLU A 325 -16.93 5.05 30.71
N ALA A 326 -17.46 5.76 31.70
CA ALA A 326 -18.30 6.94 31.48
C ALA A 326 -17.50 8.06 30.78
N ASP A 327 -16.35 8.44 31.37
CA ASP A 327 -15.51 9.51 30.83
C ASP A 327 -14.91 9.15 29.46
N PHE A 328 -14.55 7.87 29.27
CA PHE A 328 -14.13 7.36 27.95
C PHE A 328 -15.26 7.45 26.92
N THR A 329 -16.49 7.09 27.29
CA THR A 329 -17.66 7.22 26.41
C THR A 329 -17.93 8.69 26.05
N ASP A 330 -17.83 9.58 27.03
CA ASP A 330 -18.05 11.01 26.85
C ASP A 330 -16.95 11.65 25.99
N TYR A 331 -15.70 11.20 26.13
CA TYR A 331 -14.60 11.62 25.26
C TYR A 331 -14.86 11.25 23.80
N LEU A 332 -15.20 9.98 23.54
CA LEU A 332 -15.55 9.53 22.19
C LEU A 332 -16.76 10.30 21.65
N THR A 333 -17.81 10.46 22.45
CA THR A 333 -19.03 11.16 22.03
C THR A 333 -18.74 12.61 21.66
N ARG A 334 -17.91 13.31 22.44
CA ARG A 334 -17.48 14.69 22.17
C ARG A 334 -16.70 14.80 20.87
N LEU A 335 -15.78 13.88 20.59
CA LEU A 335 -15.01 13.85 19.34
C LEU A 335 -15.92 13.90 18.10
N TYR A 336 -17.04 13.18 18.11
CA TYR A 336 -18.00 13.20 17.00
C TYR A 336 -18.93 14.41 16.98
N GLN A 337 -19.21 15.02 18.13
CA GLN A 337 -20.12 16.16 18.26
C GLN A 337 -19.42 17.51 18.04
N ASP A 338 -18.11 17.58 18.28
CA ASP A 338 -17.31 18.76 18.09
C ASP A 338 -17.26 19.17 16.61
N GLN A 339 -17.11 20.46 16.35
CA GLN A 339 -16.81 20.95 15.00
C GLN A 339 -15.40 20.52 14.59
N PRO A 340 -15.11 20.34 13.28
CA PRO A 340 -13.80 19.93 12.79
C PRO A 340 -12.79 21.10 12.81
N TYR A 341 -12.70 21.81 13.93
CA TYR A 341 -11.73 22.87 14.15
C TYR A 341 -10.31 22.30 14.24
N PHE A 342 -9.37 23.01 13.64
CA PHE A 342 -7.94 22.74 13.73
C PHE A 342 -7.18 24.04 13.93
N ASP A 343 -6.00 23.94 14.52
CA ASP A 343 -5.07 25.04 14.71
C ASP A 343 -3.71 24.66 14.09
N VAL A 344 -3.17 25.58 13.29
CA VAL A 344 -1.96 25.35 12.48
C VAL A 344 -0.66 25.59 13.24
N THR A 345 -0.68 25.84 14.56
CA THR A 345 0.51 26.26 15.34
C THR A 345 1.71 25.35 15.16
N GLY A 346 1.52 24.04 15.02
CA GLY A 346 2.61 23.09 14.89
C GLY A 346 3.28 23.06 13.51
N TYR A 347 2.60 23.53 12.45
CA TYR A 347 3.11 23.55 11.08
C TYR A 347 3.39 24.98 10.55
N GLY A 348 2.63 25.97 11.03
CA GLY A 348 2.65 27.35 10.56
C GLY A 348 1.79 27.61 9.31
N TYR A 349 1.16 26.57 8.76
CA TYR A 349 0.26 26.61 7.60
C TYR A 349 -0.68 25.39 7.64
N GLU A 350 -1.74 25.43 6.84
CA GLU A 350 -2.70 24.33 6.69
C GLU A 350 -2.14 23.24 5.78
N ILE A 351 -2.28 21.97 6.18
CA ILE A 351 -1.94 20.78 5.40
C ILE A 351 -3.23 20.09 4.91
N HIS A 352 -3.13 19.19 3.93
CA HIS A 352 -4.33 18.63 3.28
C HIS A 352 -5.21 17.83 4.24
N GLU A 353 -4.62 17.13 5.22
CA GLU A 353 -5.33 16.33 6.22
C GLU A 353 -6.23 17.19 7.12
N MET A 354 -5.82 18.43 7.40
CA MET A 354 -6.65 19.40 8.11
C MET A 354 -7.85 19.81 7.25
N SER A 355 -7.61 20.13 5.97
CA SER A 355 -8.66 20.50 5.02
C SER A 355 -9.67 19.38 4.80
N GLU A 356 -9.21 18.13 4.71
CA GLU A 356 -10.03 16.93 4.54
C GLU A 356 -10.95 16.73 5.75
N MET A 357 -10.42 16.80 6.98
CA MET A 357 -11.23 16.73 8.20
C MET A 357 -12.24 17.88 8.26
N ALA A 358 -11.81 19.11 7.97
CA ALA A 358 -12.64 20.31 8.04
C ALA A 358 -13.80 20.33 7.03
N ASN A 359 -13.62 19.72 5.86
CA ASN A 359 -14.67 19.60 4.84
C ASN A 359 -15.58 18.39 5.04
N ALA A 360 -15.24 17.47 5.95
CA ALA A 360 -16.06 16.32 6.29
C ALA A 360 -17.07 16.65 7.41
N HIS A 361 -18.17 15.89 7.48
CA HIS A 361 -19.25 16.11 8.45
C HIS A 361 -19.17 15.13 9.64
N PHE A 362 -17.96 14.78 10.08
CA PHE A 362 -17.72 13.78 11.13
C PHE A 362 -17.05 14.35 12.40
N GLY A 363 -17.11 15.67 12.58
CA GLY A 363 -16.49 16.36 13.70
C GLY A 363 -14.98 16.15 13.71
N GLN A 364 -14.40 15.79 14.86
CA GLN A 364 -12.96 15.52 15.00
C GLN A 364 -12.55 14.13 14.52
N LEU A 365 -13.47 13.32 13.98
CA LEU A 365 -13.10 12.06 13.34
C LEU A 365 -12.53 12.33 11.95
N ALA A 366 -11.22 12.51 11.88
CA ALA A 366 -10.47 12.64 10.63
C ALA A 366 -10.27 11.27 9.96
N ILE A 367 -11.35 10.66 9.43
CA ILE A 367 -11.28 9.35 8.74
C ILE A 367 -10.40 9.38 7.49
N SER A 368 -10.01 10.56 7.03
CA SER A 368 -9.04 10.78 5.97
C SER A 368 -7.62 10.31 6.34
N ASN A 369 -7.30 10.14 7.62
CA ASN A 369 -5.97 9.76 8.09
C ASN A 369 -5.98 8.60 9.12
N GLN A 370 -4.88 7.83 9.19
CA GLN A 370 -4.79 6.59 9.98
C GLN A 370 -5.04 6.73 11.48
N PRO A 371 -4.64 7.83 12.17
CA PRO A 371 -4.89 7.98 13.61
C PRO A 371 -6.37 7.85 14.00
N SER A 372 -7.29 8.00 13.04
CA SER A 372 -8.74 7.94 13.28
C SER A 372 -9.40 6.61 12.92
N PHE A 373 -8.72 5.70 12.24
CA PHE A 373 -9.33 4.52 11.62
C PHE A 373 -10.03 3.60 12.62
N HIS A 374 -9.43 3.42 13.80
CA HIS A 374 -9.95 2.53 14.85
C HIS A 374 -10.97 3.20 15.76
N ILE A 375 -11.05 4.54 15.78
CA ILE A 375 -11.87 5.31 16.73
C ILE A 375 -13.34 4.88 16.73
N PRO A 376 -14.02 4.62 15.59
CA PRO A 376 -15.40 4.12 15.61
C PRO A 376 -15.57 2.80 16.38
N TYR A 377 -14.56 1.93 16.34
CA TYR A 377 -14.56 0.64 17.02
C TYR A 377 -14.27 0.75 18.52
N LEU A 378 -13.73 1.87 18.99
CA LEU A 378 -13.52 2.11 20.42
C LEU A 378 -14.83 2.18 21.21
N PHE A 379 -15.96 2.51 20.57
CA PHE A 379 -17.28 2.42 21.22
C PHE A 379 -17.62 0.99 21.67
N ARG A 380 -17.05 -0.06 21.05
CA ARG A 380 -17.21 -1.45 21.51
C ARG A 380 -16.66 -1.70 22.92
N TYR A 381 -15.80 -0.81 23.41
CA TYR A 381 -15.17 -0.84 24.74
C TYR A 381 -15.77 0.22 25.70
N SER A 382 -16.83 0.90 25.27
CA SER A 382 -17.51 1.95 26.01
C SER A 382 -18.92 1.52 26.44
N SER A 383 -19.64 2.38 27.15
CA SER A 383 -21.04 2.14 27.55
C SER A 383 -22.03 2.24 26.39
N ARG A 384 -21.57 2.56 25.17
CA ARG A 384 -22.38 2.74 23.95
C ARG A 384 -21.85 1.91 22.76
N PRO A 385 -21.73 0.59 22.89
CA PRO A 385 -21.18 -0.28 21.84
C PRO A 385 -22.01 -0.31 20.55
N GLU A 386 -23.27 0.14 20.62
CA GLU A 386 -24.16 0.31 19.47
C GLU A 386 -23.72 1.43 18.50
N TYR A 387 -22.96 2.43 18.98
CA TYR A 387 -22.58 3.58 18.15
C TYR A 387 -21.55 3.22 17.08
N THR A 388 -20.76 2.16 17.26
CA THR A 388 -19.84 1.66 16.23
C THR A 388 -20.58 1.38 14.92
N SER A 389 -21.71 0.67 14.96
CA SER A 389 -22.46 0.33 13.75
C SER A 389 -23.00 1.57 13.03
N LEU A 390 -23.55 2.53 13.79
CA LEU A 390 -24.06 3.78 13.23
C LEU A 390 -22.95 4.55 12.50
N LEU A 391 -21.82 4.73 13.17
CA LEU A 391 -20.69 5.51 12.64
C LEU A 391 -20.09 4.85 11.40
N ILE A 392 -19.83 3.54 11.45
CA ILE A 392 -19.26 2.81 10.32
C ILE A 392 -20.19 2.86 9.09
N LYS A 393 -21.51 2.70 9.27
CA LYS A 393 -22.47 2.74 8.16
C LYS A 393 -22.56 4.15 7.56
N SER A 394 -22.54 5.20 8.37
CA SER A 394 -22.50 6.59 7.90
C SER A 394 -21.20 6.92 7.17
N LEU A 395 -20.04 6.58 7.75
CA LEU A 395 -18.72 6.81 7.16
C LEU A 395 -18.60 6.16 5.79
N ARG A 396 -18.93 4.88 5.67
CA ARG A 396 -18.90 4.18 4.37
C ARG A 396 -19.76 4.86 3.29
N LYS A 397 -20.90 5.42 3.69
CA LYS A 397 -21.87 6.01 2.77
C LYS A 397 -21.46 7.41 2.32
N GLU A 398 -20.89 8.19 3.24
CA GLU A 398 -20.66 9.62 3.03
C GLU A 398 -19.20 9.95 2.69
N ALA A 399 -18.24 9.16 3.18
CA ALA A 399 -16.81 9.40 2.98
C ALA A 399 -16.25 8.73 1.71
N PHE A 400 -16.91 7.69 1.20
CA PHE A 400 -16.43 6.90 0.06
C PHE A 400 -17.38 6.98 -1.13
N GLN A 401 -16.84 7.13 -2.34
CA GLN A 401 -17.62 7.21 -3.57
C GLN A 401 -17.03 6.31 -4.65
N ALA A 402 -17.88 5.66 -5.44
CA ALA A 402 -17.44 4.94 -6.64
C ALA A 402 -17.26 5.91 -7.81
N SER A 403 -16.37 6.89 -7.63
CA SER A 403 -16.05 7.94 -8.61
C SER A 403 -14.56 8.25 -8.56
N TRP A 404 -14.09 9.22 -9.33
CA TRP A 404 -12.70 9.70 -9.23
C TRP A 404 -12.42 10.42 -7.88
N GLN A 405 -13.46 10.86 -7.16
CA GLN A 405 -13.35 11.42 -5.80
C GLN A 405 -13.58 10.30 -4.76
N ALA A 406 -12.79 9.24 -4.86
CA ALA A 406 -13.13 7.95 -4.26
C ALA A 406 -13.00 7.89 -2.74
N PHE A 407 -11.94 8.51 -2.20
CA PHE A 407 -11.52 8.39 -0.82
C PHE A 407 -11.62 9.73 -0.06
N PRO A 408 -11.81 9.70 1.26
CA PRO A 408 -11.82 10.91 2.09
C PRO A 408 -10.44 11.55 2.30
N GLY A 409 -9.35 10.85 1.98
CA GLY A 409 -7.96 11.27 2.13
C GLY A 409 -7.02 10.30 1.41
N ASP A 410 -5.76 10.28 1.82
CA ASP A 410 -4.76 9.40 1.23
C ASP A 410 -5.10 7.90 1.42
N GLU A 411 -4.87 7.10 0.36
CA GLU A 411 -5.16 5.66 0.38
C GLU A 411 -4.12 4.88 1.20
N ASP A 412 -2.89 5.39 1.21
CA ASP A 412 -1.72 4.92 1.97
C ASP A 412 -1.44 3.43 1.85
N ASN A 413 -1.04 3.03 0.64
CA ASN A 413 -0.44 1.72 0.35
C ASN A 413 -1.36 0.54 0.73
N GLY A 414 -2.67 0.67 0.53
CA GLY A 414 -3.67 -0.34 0.89
C GLY A 414 -4.34 -0.10 2.24
N SER A 415 -3.93 0.90 3.02
CA SER A 415 -4.38 1.11 4.40
C SER A 415 -5.87 1.45 4.46
N LEU A 416 -6.30 2.49 3.74
CA LEU A 416 -7.69 2.95 3.76
C LEU A 416 -8.62 2.02 2.97
N SER A 417 -8.13 1.41 1.87
CA SER A 417 -8.88 0.37 1.17
C SER A 417 -9.12 -0.86 2.05
N ALA A 418 -8.11 -1.30 2.79
CA ALA A 418 -8.27 -2.40 3.75
C ALA A 418 -9.26 -2.03 4.85
N TRP A 419 -9.23 -0.79 5.36
CA TRP A 419 -10.24 -0.30 6.31
C TRP A 419 -11.66 -0.43 5.74
N TYR A 420 -11.87 0.00 4.49
CA TYR A 420 -13.18 -0.12 3.84
C TYR A 420 -13.60 -1.59 3.71
N ILE A 421 -12.72 -2.47 3.24
CA ILE A 421 -12.98 -3.91 3.11
C ILE A 421 -13.33 -4.55 4.46
N TRP A 422 -12.57 -4.26 5.52
CA TRP A 422 -12.86 -4.73 6.87
C TRP A 422 -14.26 -4.27 7.32
N SER A 423 -14.56 -2.99 7.13
CA SER A 423 -15.89 -2.46 7.45
C SER A 423 -17.00 -3.19 6.68
N VAL A 424 -16.78 -3.53 5.41
CA VAL A 424 -17.73 -4.29 4.55
C VAL A 424 -18.00 -5.69 5.10
N LEU A 425 -16.98 -6.36 5.64
CA LEU A 425 -17.11 -7.65 6.33
C LEU A 425 -17.89 -7.54 7.64
N GLY A 426 -17.98 -6.33 8.22
CA GLY A 426 -18.52 -6.10 9.54
C GLY A 426 -17.56 -6.45 10.68
N LEU A 427 -16.25 -6.55 10.39
CA LEU A 427 -15.19 -6.93 11.31
C LEU A 427 -14.02 -5.96 11.22
N TYR A 428 -13.27 -5.74 12.30
CA TYR A 428 -12.08 -4.89 12.25
C TYR A 428 -10.96 -5.35 13.19
N PRO A 429 -9.71 -5.43 12.71
CA PRO A 429 -8.56 -5.79 13.55
C PRO A 429 -8.04 -4.57 14.33
N THR A 430 -8.80 -4.12 15.34
CA THR A 430 -8.50 -2.90 16.13
C THR A 430 -7.08 -2.86 16.69
N CYS A 431 -6.55 -4.02 17.10
CA CYS A 431 -5.18 -4.16 17.59
C CYS A 431 -4.47 -5.31 16.89
N PRO A 432 -3.78 -5.07 15.77
CA PRO A 432 -2.90 -6.06 15.18
C PRO A 432 -1.88 -6.56 16.23
N GLY A 433 -1.67 -7.88 16.28
CA GLY A 433 -0.91 -8.56 17.34
C GLY A 433 -1.79 -9.17 18.44
N LYS A 434 -3.06 -8.79 18.55
CA LYS A 434 -4.07 -9.57 19.29
C LYS A 434 -4.96 -10.33 18.30
N PRO A 435 -5.20 -11.63 18.49
CA PRO A 435 -5.90 -12.47 17.52
C PRO A 435 -7.43 -12.32 17.65
N HIS A 436 -7.95 -11.11 17.55
CA HIS A 436 -9.39 -10.83 17.61
C HIS A 436 -9.81 -9.68 16.69
N TYR A 437 -11.10 -9.69 16.35
CA TYR A 437 -11.75 -8.71 15.52
C TYR A 437 -12.97 -8.12 16.24
N ASP A 438 -13.02 -6.79 16.33
CA ASP A 438 -14.19 -6.09 16.84
C ASP A 438 -15.30 -6.06 15.79
N LEU A 439 -16.54 -6.07 16.26
CA LEU A 439 -17.72 -6.07 15.42
C LEU A 439 -18.05 -4.64 14.95
N GLY A 440 -18.26 -4.50 13.64
CA GLY A 440 -18.81 -3.31 13.01
C GLY A 440 -20.24 -3.52 12.54
N ILE A 441 -20.48 -3.32 11.25
CA ILE A 441 -21.75 -3.59 10.57
C ILE A 441 -21.48 -3.97 9.11
N PRO A 442 -21.91 -5.14 8.61
CA PRO A 442 -21.62 -5.56 7.25
C PRO A 442 -22.32 -4.67 6.21
N LEU A 443 -21.86 -4.72 4.95
CA LEU A 443 -22.47 -3.97 3.86
C LEU A 443 -23.49 -4.78 3.05
N PHE A 444 -23.18 -6.01 2.71
CA PHE A 444 -23.96 -6.84 1.80
C PHE A 444 -24.88 -7.81 2.55
N ASP A 445 -26.02 -8.15 1.95
CA ASP A 445 -26.95 -9.17 2.46
C ASP A 445 -26.27 -10.54 2.59
N HIS A 446 -25.38 -10.84 1.65
CA HIS A 446 -24.55 -12.04 1.65
C HIS A 446 -23.21 -11.76 0.97
N LEU A 447 -22.13 -12.11 1.65
CA LEU A 447 -20.76 -12.05 1.14
C LEU A 447 -20.02 -13.32 1.57
N ARG A 448 -19.14 -13.84 0.70
CA ARG A 448 -18.31 -15.00 1.01
C ARG A 448 -16.85 -14.58 1.11
N LEU A 449 -16.22 -14.90 2.24
CA LEU A 449 -14.79 -14.66 2.49
C LEU A 449 -14.05 -15.99 2.41
N TYR A 450 -13.09 -16.11 1.50
CA TYR A 450 -12.22 -17.29 1.46
C TYR A 450 -11.17 -17.17 2.57
N LEU A 451 -11.02 -18.22 3.37
CA LEU A 451 -10.06 -18.34 4.46
C LEU A 451 -8.96 -19.33 4.03
N PRO A 452 -7.82 -18.85 3.49
CA PRO A 452 -6.80 -19.72 2.90
C PRO A 452 -6.19 -20.73 3.88
N GLN A 453 -6.04 -20.34 5.17
CA GLN A 453 -5.48 -21.21 6.20
C GLN A 453 -6.35 -22.43 6.47
N SER A 454 -7.67 -22.26 6.45
CA SER A 454 -8.66 -23.33 6.62
C SER A 454 -9.14 -23.94 5.29
N GLN A 455 -8.68 -23.41 4.16
CA GLN A 455 -9.09 -23.78 2.80
C GLN A 455 -10.62 -23.83 2.59
N LYS A 456 -11.35 -22.90 3.20
CA LYS A 456 -12.82 -22.86 3.15
C LYS A 456 -13.37 -21.46 2.96
N TRP A 457 -14.63 -21.38 2.58
CA TRP A 457 -15.38 -20.13 2.52
C TRP A 457 -16.14 -19.95 3.83
N LEU A 458 -16.06 -18.75 4.40
CA LEU A 458 -16.96 -18.26 5.43
C LEU A 458 -18.08 -17.49 4.75
N ASP A 459 -19.32 -17.88 5.04
CA ASP A 459 -20.52 -17.19 4.55
C ASP A 459 -20.97 -16.13 5.58
N ILE A 460 -20.92 -14.86 5.19
CA ILE A 460 -21.31 -13.71 6.02
C ILE A 460 -22.68 -13.22 5.53
N TYR A 461 -23.69 -13.26 6.40
CA TYR A 461 -25.05 -12.81 6.10
C TYR A 461 -25.43 -11.57 6.92
N ALA A 462 -26.16 -10.66 6.31
CA ALA A 462 -26.82 -9.54 6.99
C ALA A 462 -28.34 -9.68 6.83
N HIS A 463 -29.02 -10.02 7.92
CA HIS A 463 -30.48 -10.12 7.99
C HIS A 463 -31.09 -8.74 8.24
N ASP A 464 -32.20 -8.46 7.57
CA ASP A 464 -32.91 -7.18 7.65
C ASP A 464 -32.02 -5.97 7.28
N ASN A 465 -31.18 -6.12 6.24
CA ASN A 465 -30.21 -5.11 5.80
C ASN A 465 -30.82 -3.93 5.03
N TYR A 466 -31.72 -3.22 5.71
CA TYR A 466 -32.34 -2.03 5.17
C TYR A 466 -31.41 -0.80 5.31
N PRO A 467 -31.47 0.16 4.38
CA PRO A 467 -30.66 1.39 4.46
C PRO A 467 -30.88 2.20 5.74
N HIS A 468 -32.08 2.16 6.33
CA HIS A 468 -32.43 2.89 7.54
C HIS A 468 -32.14 2.11 8.84
N PHE A 469 -31.74 0.84 8.77
CA PHE A 469 -31.33 0.06 9.93
C PHE A 469 -29.84 0.31 10.19
N GLN A 470 -29.53 1.05 11.26
CA GLN A 470 -28.16 1.52 11.54
C GLN A 470 -27.43 0.69 12.59
N PHE A 471 -28.11 -0.25 13.24
CA PHE A 471 -27.57 -0.97 14.40
C PHE A 471 -27.50 -2.47 14.16
N VAL A 472 -26.51 -3.12 14.74
CA VAL A 472 -26.43 -4.58 14.84
C VAL A 472 -27.09 -5.01 16.15
N ARG A 473 -28.19 -5.75 16.04
CA ARG A 473 -28.91 -6.36 17.15
C ARG A 473 -28.08 -7.46 17.82
N LYS A 474 -27.51 -8.34 17.00
CA LYS A 474 -26.60 -9.41 17.40
C LYS A 474 -25.81 -9.90 16.19
N ALA A 475 -24.65 -10.48 16.45
CA ALA A 475 -23.87 -11.23 15.48
C ALA A 475 -23.69 -12.67 16.00
N ASP A 476 -24.03 -13.67 15.19
CA ASP A 476 -23.91 -15.08 15.55
C ASP A 476 -22.87 -15.75 14.66
N LEU A 477 -21.86 -16.40 15.26
CA LEU A 477 -20.87 -17.22 14.59
C LEU A 477 -21.26 -18.69 14.78
N ASP A 478 -21.63 -19.38 13.69
CA ASP A 478 -22.22 -20.73 13.70
C ASP A 478 -23.38 -20.88 14.71
N GLY A 479 -24.26 -19.86 14.76
CA GLY A 479 -25.43 -19.82 15.63
C GLY A 479 -25.15 -19.43 17.09
N ARG A 480 -23.91 -19.09 17.45
CA ARG A 480 -23.53 -18.63 18.79
C ARG A 480 -23.26 -17.13 18.79
N SER A 481 -23.94 -16.41 19.68
CA SER A 481 -23.81 -14.95 19.75
C SER A 481 -22.40 -14.52 20.18
N GLN A 482 -21.86 -13.53 19.48
CA GLN A 482 -20.52 -12.98 19.70
C GLN A 482 -20.59 -11.48 19.99
N GLN A 483 -19.73 -11.01 20.88
CA GLN A 483 -19.47 -9.58 21.09
C GLN A 483 -18.18 -9.11 20.39
N ARG A 484 -17.28 -10.06 20.16
CA ARG A 484 -15.99 -9.95 19.46
C ARG A 484 -15.64 -11.34 18.92
N ILE A 485 -14.91 -11.44 17.81
CA ILE A 485 -14.59 -12.73 17.19
C ILE A 485 -13.10 -13.00 17.31
N SER A 486 -12.70 -14.17 17.83
CA SER A 486 -11.30 -14.58 17.81
C SER A 486 -10.88 -15.06 16.41
N HIS A 487 -9.61 -14.94 16.08
CA HIS A 487 -9.09 -15.42 14.80
C HIS A 487 -9.25 -16.94 14.65
N GLU A 488 -9.03 -17.69 15.73
CA GLU A 488 -9.21 -19.15 15.76
C GLU A 488 -10.67 -19.55 15.49
N ASP A 489 -11.63 -18.91 16.18
CA ASP A 489 -13.05 -19.20 15.97
C ASP A 489 -13.48 -18.86 14.53
N LEU A 490 -13.00 -17.72 13.99
CA LEU A 490 -13.29 -17.33 12.61
C LEU A 490 -12.79 -18.37 11.60
N LEU A 491 -11.57 -18.88 11.80
CA LEU A 491 -10.99 -19.94 10.97
C LEU A 491 -11.71 -21.27 11.10
N ALA A 492 -12.31 -21.56 12.25
CA ALA A 492 -13.05 -22.79 12.51
C ALA A 492 -14.50 -22.73 12.02
N SER A 493 -15.06 -21.54 11.78
CA SER A 493 -16.50 -21.35 11.54
C SER A 493 -16.89 -21.32 10.06
N ASP A 494 -18.12 -21.74 9.75
CA ASP A 494 -18.62 -21.77 8.37
C ASP A 494 -19.51 -20.56 8.06
N ARG A 495 -20.12 -19.95 9.08
CA ARG A 495 -21.12 -18.91 8.91
C ARG A 495 -21.07 -17.83 9.99
N LEU A 496 -21.22 -16.58 9.57
CA LEU A 496 -21.38 -15.39 10.42
C LEU A 496 -22.66 -14.63 10.05
N ASP A 497 -23.63 -14.57 10.96
CA ASP A 497 -24.92 -13.91 10.75
C ASP A 497 -25.04 -12.63 11.56
N PHE A 498 -25.17 -11.49 10.89
CA PHE A 498 -25.54 -10.22 11.50
C PHE A 498 -27.05 -10.01 11.40
N TYR A 499 -27.70 -9.62 12.49
CA TYR A 499 -29.11 -9.27 12.51
C TYR A 499 -29.23 -7.78 12.79
N LEU A 500 -29.77 -7.03 11.83
CA LEU A 500 -29.82 -5.57 11.91
C LEU A 500 -31.11 -5.08 12.57
N SER A 501 -31.07 -3.87 13.12
CA SER A 501 -32.22 -3.22 13.73
C SER A 501 -32.26 -1.72 13.44
N TRP A 502 -33.48 -1.17 13.50
CA TRP A 502 -33.69 0.26 13.32
C TRP A 502 -33.20 1.09 14.52
N LEU A 503 -33.40 0.57 15.73
CA LEU A 503 -33.00 1.21 16.98
C LEU A 503 -31.95 0.34 17.70
N PRO A 504 -31.15 0.92 18.61
CA PRO A 504 -30.32 0.16 19.52
C PRO A 504 -31.15 -0.84 20.33
N ASN A 505 -30.56 -1.98 20.68
CA ASN A 505 -31.20 -2.93 21.58
C ASN A 505 -31.34 -2.37 22.99
N SER A 506 -32.53 -2.45 23.57
CA SER A 506 -32.80 -2.08 24.95
C SER A 506 -32.33 -3.11 25.98
N ASP A 507 -31.93 -4.31 25.55
CA ASP A 507 -31.80 -5.47 26.43
C ASP A 507 -30.36 -5.76 26.90
N SER A 508 -29.38 -4.92 26.54
CA SER A 508 -28.02 -5.02 27.07
C SER A 508 -27.89 -4.32 28.42
N THR A 509 -28.61 -4.80 29.43
CA THR A 509 -28.22 -4.56 30.83
C THR A 509 -27.12 -5.55 31.19
N HIS A 510 -25.94 -5.03 31.49
CA HIS A 510 -24.74 -5.73 31.95
C HIS A 510 -25.05 -6.87 32.93
N SER A 511 -24.54 -8.07 32.63
CA SER A 511 -24.38 -9.17 33.58
C SER A 511 -22.92 -9.34 33.94
#